data_AF-A0AAE7TIU2-F1
#
_entry.id   AF-A0AAE7TIU2-F1
#
_cell.length_a   1.000
_cell.length_b   1.000
_cell.length_c   1.000
_cell.angle_alpha   90.00
_cell.angle_beta   90.00
_cell.angle_gamma   90.00
#
_symmetry.space_group_name_H-M   'P 1'
#
loop_
_entity.id
_entity.type
_entity.pdbx_description
1 polymer ?
#
loop_
_entity_poly.entity_id
_entity_poly.type
_entity_poly.pdbx_seq_one_letter_code
_entity_poly.pdbx_strand_id
1 'polypeptide(L)'
;MRSLALLCLLALAAPAHAAAPEQHYLDLRDRYIAKFSKAKENDETYKQHDAALKELAGVLRGLVGPVTIKGLPAEGTSNVDTLFKDDIGFGHLDGLGFATEGDKLQAVVTTTGLLKHWLAEHREDGMPQEAGAAFKSDRFYYQAIQDAAFAKYAELPVTKPASASAAVAVLGIRGNGDLKGAPHEIDVVAIVGDKVYFLAASEAVKTAEIPACEKVWKQMMARKTPQDAMAKENQAMDAYTKCFAKEAPNQSWFAAAVKKAQSQLEMLLAR
;
A
#
# COMPACT_ATOMS: atom_id res chain seq x y z
N MET A 1 -15.87 37.11 -64.10
CA MET A 1 -15.85 35.79 -63.42
C MET A 1 -14.78 35.87 -62.33
N ARG A 2 -15.20 35.96 -61.06
CA ARG A 2 -14.32 36.05 -59.88
C ARG A 2 -14.36 34.70 -59.17
N SER A 3 -13.24 34.00 -59.11
CA SER A 3 -13.10 32.80 -58.28
C SER A 3 -12.19 33.13 -57.10
N LEU A 4 -12.77 33.24 -55.91
CA LEU A 4 -12.05 33.25 -54.63
C LEU A 4 -11.58 31.81 -54.36
N ALA A 5 -10.27 31.60 -54.25
CA ALA A 5 -9.71 30.38 -53.66
C ALA A 5 -9.59 30.59 -52.15
N LEU A 6 -10.44 29.92 -51.36
CA LEU A 6 -10.25 29.75 -49.93
C LEU A 6 -9.17 28.68 -49.70
N LEU A 7 -8.02 29.07 -49.16
CA LEU A 7 -7.08 28.13 -48.55
C LEU A 7 -7.54 27.83 -47.12
N CYS A 8 -8.04 26.62 -46.89
CA CYS A 8 -8.25 26.10 -45.54
C CYS A 8 -6.90 25.67 -44.94
N LEU A 9 -6.39 26.44 -43.97
CA LEU A 9 -5.29 26.03 -43.09
C LEU A 9 -5.81 24.94 -42.14
N LEU A 10 -5.47 23.68 -42.44
CA LEU A 10 -5.59 22.56 -41.51
C LEU A 10 -4.47 22.68 -40.47
N ALA A 11 -4.77 23.30 -39.33
CA ALA A 11 -3.92 23.22 -38.15
C ALA A 11 -3.97 21.77 -37.62
N LEU A 12 -2.87 21.04 -37.79
CA LEU A 12 -2.63 19.78 -37.09
C LEU A 12 -2.49 20.10 -35.60
N ALA A 13 -3.59 20.04 -34.86
CA ALA A 13 -3.57 20.01 -33.42
C ALA A 13 -2.93 18.68 -32.99
N ALA A 14 -1.62 18.69 -32.74
CA ALA A 14 -1.00 17.62 -31.99
C ALA A 14 -1.75 17.55 -30.64
N PRO A 15 -2.20 16.37 -30.18
CA PRO A 15 -2.82 16.24 -28.88
C PRO A 15 -1.75 16.62 -27.86
N ALA A 16 -1.87 17.82 -27.28
CA ALA A 16 -1.14 18.18 -26.09
C ALA A 16 -1.59 17.18 -25.02
N HIS A 17 -0.77 16.15 -24.77
CA HIS A 17 -0.90 15.37 -23.55
C HIS A 17 -0.64 16.35 -22.42
N ALA A 18 -1.71 16.82 -21.78
CA ALA A 18 -1.59 17.52 -20.52
C ALA A 18 -0.77 16.59 -19.62
N ALA A 19 0.34 17.10 -19.09
CA ALA A 19 1.13 16.35 -18.12
C ALA A 19 0.18 15.86 -17.02
N ALA A 20 0.34 14.62 -16.60
CA ALA A 20 -0.48 14.07 -15.52
C ALA A 20 -0.36 15.01 -14.30
N PRO A 21 -1.44 15.22 -13.52
CA PRO A 21 -1.40 16.12 -12.35
C PRO A 21 -0.23 15.84 -11.40
N GLU A 22 0.18 14.58 -11.30
CA GLU A 22 1.29 14.07 -10.50
C GLU A 22 2.69 14.29 -11.11
N GLN A 23 2.82 14.69 -12.37
CA GLN A 23 4.12 14.75 -13.05
C GLN A 23 5.11 15.69 -12.35
N HIS A 24 4.62 16.84 -11.87
CA HIS A 24 5.47 17.78 -11.13
C HIS A 24 6.06 17.15 -9.87
N TYR A 25 5.26 16.35 -9.16
CA TYR A 25 5.70 15.62 -7.98
C TYR A 25 6.74 14.56 -8.36
N LEU A 26 6.45 13.73 -9.37
CA LEU A 26 7.34 12.66 -9.83
C LEU A 26 8.70 13.21 -10.28
N ASP A 27 8.71 14.29 -11.07
CA ASP A 27 9.95 14.94 -11.49
C ASP A 27 10.78 15.45 -10.31
N LEU A 28 10.13 15.98 -9.27
CA LEU A 28 10.80 16.45 -8.06
C LEU A 28 11.38 15.28 -7.25
N ARG A 29 10.58 14.23 -7.05
CA ARG A 29 10.97 12.99 -6.37
C ARG A 29 12.20 12.39 -7.05
N ASP A 30 12.16 12.21 -8.36
CA ASP A 30 13.23 11.56 -9.12
C ASP A 30 14.52 12.39 -9.13
N ARG A 31 14.41 13.73 -9.16
CA ARG A 31 15.57 14.62 -8.96
C ARG A 31 16.21 14.42 -7.59
N TYR A 32 15.39 14.31 -6.54
CA TYR A 32 15.91 14.09 -5.19
C TYR A 32 16.55 12.71 -5.04
N ILE A 33 15.89 11.66 -5.53
CA ILE A 33 16.45 10.31 -5.56
C ILE A 33 17.81 10.33 -6.28
N ALA A 34 17.91 10.96 -7.45
CA ALA A 34 19.16 11.05 -8.19
C ALA A 34 20.27 11.83 -7.46
N LYS A 35 19.89 12.86 -6.67
CA LYS A 35 20.81 13.62 -5.81
C LYS A 35 21.35 12.74 -4.68
N PHE A 36 20.47 12.09 -3.92
CA PHE A 36 20.85 11.32 -2.72
C PHE A 36 21.55 10.00 -3.06
N SER A 37 21.20 9.36 -4.18
CA SER A 37 21.90 8.15 -4.68
C SER A 37 23.40 8.35 -4.95
N LYS A 38 23.87 9.59 -5.05
CA LYS A 38 25.28 9.94 -5.31
C LYS A 38 25.95 10.65 -4.14
N ALA A 39 25.18 10.97 -3.09
CA ALA A 39 25.66 11.75 -1.98
C ALA A 39 26.42 10.85 -1.00
N LYS A 40 27.47 11.39 -0.38
CA LYS A 40 28.09 10.72 0.76
C LYS A 40 27.22 10.97 1.98
N GLU A 41 26.81 9.92 2.67
CA GLU A 41 26.06 10.07 3.91
C GLU A 41 26.89 10.76 5.00
N ASN A 42 26.31 11.82 5.56
CA ASN A 42 26.82 12.63 6.66
C ASN A 42 25.68 13.53 7.16
N ASP A 43 25.86 14.16 8.33
CA ASP A 43 24.85 15.00 8.98
C ASP A 43 24.24 16.07 8.07
N GLU A 44 25.06 16.70 7.22
CA GLU A 44 24.58 17.73 6.29
C GLU A 44 23.69 17.13 5.20
N THR A 45 24.06 15.96 4.69
CA THR A 45 23.28 15.25 3.68
C THR A 45 21.96 14.76 4.26
N TYR A 46 21.96 14.27 5.51
CA TYR A 46 20.73 13.88 6.20
C TYR A 46 19.79 15.07 6.46
N LYS A 47 20.31 16.25 6.83
CA LYS A 47 19.50 17.47 6.94
C LYS A 47 18.86 17.88 5.60
N GLN A 48 19.60 17.76 4.51
CA GLN A 48 19.08 18.03 3.18
C GLN A 48 18.04 17.00 2.74
N HIS A 49 18.22 15.74 3.13
CA HIS A 49 17.27 14.66 2.92
C HIS A 49 15.94 14.94 3.64
N ASP A 50 15.99 15.27 4.92
CA ASP A 50 14.79 15.60 5.70
C ASP A 50 14.05 16.83 5.13
N ALA A 51 14.80 17.82 4.65
CA ALA A 51 14.20 18.97 3.97
C ALA A 51 13.52 18.57 2.65
N ALA A 52 14.13 17.68 1.87
CA ALA A 52 13.56 17.16 0.63
C ALA A 52 12.27 16.36 0.89
N LEU A 53 12.24 15.50 1.91
CA LEU A 53 11.02 14.78 2.30
C LEU A 53 9.90 15.74 2.73
N LYS A 54 10.23 16.81 3.49
CA LYS A 54 9.26 17.85 3.87
C LYS A 54 8.71 18.60 2.65
N GLU A 55 9.55 18.90 1.67
CA GLU A 55 9.11 19.54 0.42
C GLU A 55 8.21 18.61 -0.40
N LEU A 56 8.59 17.34 -0.56
CA LEU A 56 7.76 16.32 -1.22
C LEU A 56 6.41 16.16 -0.53
N ALA A 57 6.37 16.11 0.80
CA ALA A 57 5.12 16.11 1.56
C ALA A 57 4.28 17.38 1.28
N GLY A 58 4.92 18.54 1.13
CA GLY A 58 4.27 19.79 0.73
C GLY A 58 3.59 19.71 -0.63
N VAL A 59 4.28 19.18 -1.63
CA VAL A 59 3.74 18.98 -2.99
C VAL A 59 2.63 17.92 -2.97
N LEU A 60 2.81 16.82 -2.23
CA LEU A 60 1.79 15.78 -2.05
C LEU A 60 0.52 16.33 -1.41
N ARG A 61 0.62 17.22 -0.41
CA ARG A 61 -0.57 17.88 0.18
C ARG A 61 -1.37 18.67 -0.84
N GLY A 62 -0.70 19.34 -1.79
CA GLY A 62 -1.36 20.02 -2.89
C GLY A 62 -2.04 19.06 -3.87
N LEU A 63 -1.36 17.96 -4.22
CA LEU A 63 -1.84 16.95 -5.17
C LEU A 63 -2.99 16.11 -4.61
N VAL A 64 -2.82 15.58 -3.39
CA VAL A 64 -3.85 14.80 -2.69
C VAL A 64 -5.00 15.72 -2.29
N GLY A 65 -4.74 16.96 -1.87
CA GLY A 65 -5.74 17.85 -1.30
C GLY A 65 -6.11 17.48 0.14
N PRO A 66 -7.16 18.10 0.72
CA PRO A 66 -7.50 17.93 2.13
C PRO A 66 -7.76 16.46 2.50
N VAL A 67 -7.23 16.06 3.64
CA VAL A 67 -7.43 14.74 4.24
C VAL A 67 -7.62 14.92 5.74
N THR A 68 -8.64 14.28 6.30
CA THR A 68 -8.84 14.20 7.74
C THR A 68 -9.34 12.79 8.03
N ILE A 69 -8.62 12.07 8.88
CA ILE A 69 -8.99 10.71 9.28
C ILE A 69 -9.16 10.72 10.80
N LYS A 70 -10.34 10.32 11.26
CA LYS A 70 -10.66 10.35 12.69
C LYS A 70 -9.66 9.50 13.48
N GLY A 71 -9.07 10.08 14.52
CA GLY A 71 -8.13 9.39 15.40
C GLY A 71 -6.68 9.38 14.91
N LEU A 72 -6.39 10.02 13.77
CA LEU A 72 -5.05 10.25 13.26
C LEU A 72 -4.66 11.74 13.33
N PRO A 73 -3.36 12.06 13.29
CA PRO A 73 -2.89 13.44 13.18
C PRO A 73 -3.52 14.18 12.00
N ALA A 74 -3.73 15.48 12.14
CA ALA A 74 -4.31 16.31 11.07
C ALA A 74 -3.32 16.54 9.92
N GLU A 75 -2.03 16.65 10.22
CA GLU A 75 -0.99 16.83 9.21
C GLU A 75 -0.34 15.49 8.88
N GLY A 76 -0.43 15.10 7.61
CA GLY A 76 0.29 13.94 7.08
C GLY A 76 1.72 14.29 6.68
N THR A 77 2.64 13.35 6.88
CA THR A 77 4.03 13.41 6.42
C THR A 77 4.20 12.65 5.11
N SER A 78 5.41 12.66 4.54
CA SER A 78 5.72 11.75 3.42
C SER A 78 5.60 10.30 3.89
N ASN A 79 4.95 9.44 3.09
CA ASN A 79 5.03 7.96 3.22
C ASN A 79 6.30 7.37 2.59
N VAL A 80 6.99 8.16 1.75
CA VAL A 80 8.34 7.82 1.32
C VAL A 80 9.26 8.07 2.50
N ASP A 81 9.84 6.99 3.05
CA ASP A 81 10.68 7.03 4.24
C ASP A 81 12.09 7.53 3.95
N THR A 82 12.62 7.15 2.79
CA THR A 82 13.97 7.51 2.36
C THR A 82 14.05 7.74 0.85
N LEU A 83 14.95 8.65 0.46
CA LEU A 83 15.31 8.94 -0.93
C LEU A 83 16.66 8.34 -1.31
N PHE A 84 17.32 7.66 -0.38
CA PHE A 84 18.52 6.85 -0.63
C PHE A 84 18.09 5.48 -1.15
N LYS A 85 18.53 5.13 -2.37
CA LYS A 85 18.06 3.90 -3.05
C LYS A 85 18.43 2.60 -2.34
N ASP A 86 19.53 2.62 -1.60
CA ASP A 86 20.09 1.42 -0.97
C ASP A 86 19.65 1.31 0.51
N ASP A 87 18.83 2.25 1.00
CA ASP A 87 18.33 2.26 2.36
C ASP A 87 17.02 1.45 2.50
N ILE A 88 16.86 0.86 3.69
CA ILE A 88 15.61 0.27 4.17
C ILE A 88 14.51 1.33 4.16
N GLY A 89 13.32 0.97 3.66
CA GLY A 89 12.19 1.90 3.45
C GLY A 89 12.20 2.67 2.12
N PHE A 90 13.16 2.43 1.21
CA PHE A 90 13.11 3.01 -0.13
C PHE A 90 11.99 2.40 -0.99
N GLY A 91 11.32 3.21 -1.80
CA GLY A 91 10.36 2.73 -2.80
C GLY A 91 8.94 2.50 -2.30
N HIS A 92 8.61 2.96 -1.09
CA HIS A 92 7.23 3.01 -0.61
C HIS A 92 6.30 3.77 -1.55
N LEU A 93 5.00 3.50 -1.44
CA LEU A 93 3.97 4.17 -2.21
C LEU A 93 3.98 5.67 -1.90
N ASP A 94 4.17 6.50 -2.93
CA ASP A 94 4.12 7.94 -2.76
C ASP A 94 2.76 8.38 -2.23
N GLY A 95 2.73 9.12 -1.13
CA GLY A 95 1.48 9.51 -0.47
C GLY A 95 1.71 10.22 0.85
N LEU A 96 0.62 10.69 1.45
CA LEU A 96 0.63 11.28 2.79
C LEU A 96 0.42 10.17 3.82
N GLY A 97 1.43 9.96 4.67
CA GLY A 97 1.41 9.06 5.81
C GLY A 97 0.83 9.74 7.06
N PHE A 98 0.05 9.00 7.84
CA PHE A 98 -0.55 9.43 9.09
C PHE A 98 -0.43 8.28 10.10
N ALA A 99 0.13 8.52 11.28
CA ALA A 99 0.32 7.47 12.28
C ALA A 99 -0.03 7.95 13.69
N THR A 100 -0.61 7.07 14.50
CA THR A 100 -0.63 7.25 15.96
C THR A 100 0.74 6.96 16.55
N GLU A 101 1.01 7.42 17.77
CA GLU A 101 2.18 6.99 18.53
C GLU A 101 2.25 5.45 18.63
N GLY A 102 3.43 4.89 18.37
CA GLY A 102 3.67 3.45 18.38
C GLY A 102 2.90 2.71 17.28
N ASP A 103 2.48 3.40 16.22
CA ASP A 103 2.16 2.78 14.93
C ASP A 103 0.95 1.83 14.93
N LYS A 104 0.15 1.86 16.00
CA LYS A 104 -1.06 1.04 16.15
C LYS A 104 -2.13 1.29 15.10
N LEU A 105 -2.21 2.53 14.62
CA LEU A 105 -3.05 2.94 13.52
C LEU A 105 -2.20 3.77 12.57
N GLN A 106 -2.11 3.32 11.33
CA GLN A 106 -1.41 4.02 10.26
C GLN A 106 -2.31 4.13 9.04
N ALA A 107 -2.25 5.26 8.35
CA ALA A 107 -2.93 5.46 7.09
C ALA A 107 -1.97 6.08 6.07
N VAL A 108 -2.19 5.72 4.81
CA VAL A 108 -1.56 6.38 3.68
C VAL A 108 -2.66 6.85 2.73
N VAL A 109 -2.60 8.11 2.33
CA VAL A 109 -3.51 8.65 1.31
C VAL A 109 -2.70 9.11 0.10
N THR A 110 -3.00 8.51 -1.05
CA THR A 110 -2.38 8.81 -2.33
C THR A 110 -3.44 9.08 -3.41
N THR A 111 -3.02 9.21 -4.66
CA THR A 111 -3.89 9.31 -5.83
C THR A 111 -3.83 8.04 -6.68
N THR A 112 -4.85 7.80 -7.48
CA THR A 112 -4.88 6.70 -8.45
C THR A 112 -3.76 6.79 -9.49
N GLY A 113 -3.34 8.01 -9.84
CA GLY A 113 -2.20 8.27 -10.72
C GLY A 113 -0.87 7.80 -10.11
N LEU A 114 -0.59 8.21 -8.87
CA LEU A 114 0.59 7.76 -8.12
C LEU A 114 0.58 6.26 -7.85
N LEU A 115 -0.58 5.69 -7.49
CA LEU A 115 -0.71 4.24 -7.35
C LEU A 115 -0.37 3.51 -8.65
N LYS A 116 -0.89 3.98 -9.79
CA LYS A 116 -0.62 3.37 -11.10
C LYS A 116 0.87 3.46 -11.46
N HIS A 117 1.50 4.60 -11.18
CA HIS A 117 2.94 4.80 -11.37
C HIS A 117 3.74 3.81 -10.51
N TRP A 118 3.45 3.75 -9.21
CA TRP A 118 4.10 2.83 -8.27
C TRP A 118 3.93 1.35 -8.65
N LEU A 119 2.72 0.94 -9.06
CA LEU A 119 2.48 -0.43 -9.54
C LEU A 119 3.33 -0.75 -10.78
N ALA A 120 3.51 0.21 -11.69
CA ALA A 120 4.34 0.02 -12.87
C ALA A 120 5.83 -0.13 -12.52
N GLU A 121 6.33 0.61 -11.52
CA GLU A 121 7.70 0.48 -11.00
C GLU A 121 7.95 -0.91 -10.38
N HIS A 122 6.94 -1.54 -9.79
CA HIS A 122 7.03 -2.84 -9.12
C HIS A 122 6.61 -4.04 -9.99
N ARG A 123 6.49 -3.85 -11.31
CA ARG A 123 6.08 -4.91 -12.24
C ARG A 123 7.02 -6.10 -12.23
N GLU A 124 8.32 -5.84 -12.28
CA GLU A 124 9.35 -6.90 -12.36
C GLU A 124 9.48 -7.67 -11.04
N ASP A 125 9.03 -7.07 -9.94
CA ASP A 125 8.90 -7.73 -8.64
C ASP A 125 7.65 -8.61 -8.56
N GLY A 126 6.87 -8.74 -9.63
CA GLY A 126 5.65 -9.56 -9.62
C GLY A 126 4.47 -8.94 -8.88
N MET A 127 4.49 -7.62 -8.63
CA MET A 127 3.31 -6.90 -8.13
C MET A 127 2.16 -6.97 -9.16
N PRO A 128 0.94 -7.37 -8.76
CA PRO A 128 -0.20 -7.30 -9.66
C PRO A 128 -0.44 -5.87 -10.16
N GLN A 129 -0.67 -5.71 -11.46
CA GLN A 129 -0.78 -4.38 -12.08
C GLN A 129 -2.18 -3.77 -11.99
N GLU A 130 -3.19 -4.60 -11.70
CA GLU A 130 -4.55 -4.16 -11.44
C GLU A 130 -4.71 -3.84 -9.95
N ALA A 131 -5.13 -2.62 -9.61
CA ALA A 131 -5.20 -2.14 -8.23
C ALA A 131 -5.97 -3.10 -7.30
N GLY A 132 -7.13 -3.60 -7.73
CA GLY A 132 -7.93 -4.53 -6.93
C GLY A 132 -7.23 -5.88 -6.68
N ALA A 133 -6.36 -6.33 -7.58
CA ALA A 133 -5.54 -7.52 -7.38
C ALA A 133 -4.32 -7.22 -6.49
N ALA A 134 -3.71 -6.05 -6.65
CA ALA A 134 -2.60 -5.59 -5.81
C ALA A 134 -3.01 -5.52 -4.34
N PHE A 135 -4.17 -4.91 -4.05
CA PHE A 135 -4.72 -4.83 -2.69
C PHE A 135 -5.06 -6.20 -2.07
N LYS A 136 -5.07 -7.27 -2.85
CA LYS A 136 -5.27 -8.64 -2.35
C LYS A 136 -3.96 -9.40 -2.23
N SER A 137 -2.82 -8.82 -2.62
CA SER A 137 -1.51 -9.41 -2.45
C SER A 137 -0.90 -8.97 -1.13
N ASP A 138 -0.34 -9.91 -0.38
CA ASP A 138 0.58 -9.64 0.73
C ASP A 138 1.74 -8.69 0.34
N ARG A 139 2.33 -8.86 -0.84
CA ARG A 139 3.40 -8.01 -1.38
C ARG A 139 3.06 -6.52 -1.34
N PHE A 140 1.80 -6.15 -1.60
CA PHE A 140 1.37 -4.75 -1.56
C PHE A 140 1.57 -4.15 -0.16
N TYR A 141 1.16 -4.88 0.88
CA TYR A 141 1.23 -4.43 2.26
C TYR A 141 2.67 -4.34 2.78
N TYR A 142 3.57 -5.18 2.27
CA TYR A 142 5.00 -5.09 2.54
C TYR A 142 5.67 -3.91 1.82
N GLN A 143 5.42 -3.75 0.52
CA GLN A 143 6.19 -2.77 -0.28
C GLN A 143 5.62 -1.35 -0.23
N ALA A 144 4.30 -1.18 -0.03
CA ALA A 144 3.67 0.13 -0.20
C ALA A 144 3.74 1.01 1.07
N ILE A 145 3.77 0.41 2.26
CA ILE A 145 3.41 1.12 3.50
C ILE A 145 4.48 1.02 4.56
N GLN A 146 4.91 -0.19 4.91
CA GLN A 146 5.89 -0.43 5.97
C GLN A 146 6.86 -1.49 5.51
N ASP A 147 8.15 -1.24 5.69
CA ASP A 147 9.22 -2.21 5.45
C ASP A 147 9.27 -3.28 6.56
N ALA A 148 8.15 -4.00 6.68
CA ALA A 148 7.95 -5.11 7.58
C ALA A 148 7.07 -6.15 6.87
N ALA A 149 7.54 -7.39 6.83
CA ALA A 149 6.88 -8.45 6.08
C ALA A 149 5.44 -8.65 6.59
N PHE A 150 4.52 -8.91 5.65
CA PHE A 150 3.10 -9.07 5.94
C PHE A 150 2.62 -10.44 5.45
N ALA A 151 2.08 -11.26 6.34
CA ALA A 151 1.40 -12.48 5.97
C ALA A 151 -0.11 -12.22 5.91
N LYS A 152 -0.70 -12.33 4.72
CA LYS A 152 -2.15 -12.26 4.53
C LYS A 152 -2.80 -13.58 4.92
N TYR A 153 -3.70 -13.54 5.90
CA TYR A 153 -4.41 -14.72 6.41
C TYR A 153 -5.80 -14.91 5.82
N ALA A 154 -6.54 -13.82 5.62
CA ALA A 154 -7.88 -13.87 5.04
C ALA A 154 -8.27 -12.54 4.37
N GLU A 155 -9.15 -12.62 3.39
CA GLU A 155 -9.92 -11.46 2.94
C GLU A 155 -11.15 -11.31 3.85
N LEU A 156 -11.44 -10.08 4.27
CA LEU A 156 -12.60 -9.74 5.08
C LEU A 156 -13.67 -9.14 4.18
N PRO A 157 -14.87 -9.76 4.03
CA PRO A 157 -15.91 -9.29 3.12
C PRO A 157 -16.59 -8.00 3.62
N VAL A 158 -15.96 -6.86 3.35
CA VAL A 158 -16.54 -5.52 3.58
C VAL A 158 -17.49 -5.13 2.45
N THR A 159 -18.49 -4.33 2.78
CA THR A 159 -19.43 -3.79 1.80
C THR A 159 -18.81 -2.55 1.16
N LYS A 160 -18.49 -2.63 -0.14
CA LYS A 160 -17.96 -1.49 -0.90
C LYS A 160 -18.99 -0.36 -0.96
N PRO A 161 -18.67 0.85 -0.47
CA PRO A 161 -19.54 2.01 -0.61
C PRO A 161 -19.83 2.35 -2.08
N ALA A 162 -20.98 2.96 -2.35
CA ALA A 162 -21.36 3.37 -3.71
C ALA A 162 -20.40 4.41 -4.31
N SER A 163 -19.83 5.27 -3.45
CA SER A 163 -18.82 6.27 -3.82
C SER A 163 -17.43 5.69 -4.12
N ALA A 164 -17.19 4.42 -3.78
CA ALA A 164 -15.90 3.79 -3.94
C ALA A 164 -15.84 2.93 -5.21
N SER A 165 -14.77 3.06 -6.01
CA SER A 165 -14.51 2.17 -7.15
C SER A 165 -13.88 0.84 -6.71
N ALA A 166 -13.17 0.83 -5.58
CA ALA A 166 -12.68 -0.37 -4.92
C ALA A 166 -12.76 -0.24 -3.39
N ALA A 167 -13.00 -1.35 -2.70
CA ALA A 167 -12.81 -1.48 -1.26
C ALA A 167 -12.39 -2.93 -0.95
N VAL A 168 -11.25 -3.09 -0.27
CA VAL A 168 -10.68 -4.37 0.12
C VAL A 168 -10.28 -4.29 1.58
N ALA A 169 -10.52 -5.37 2.32
CA ALA A 169 -10.00 -5.51 3.67
C ALA A 169 -9.37 -6.89 3.82
N VAL A 170 -8.25 -6.95 4.52
CA VAL A 170 -7.53 -8.19 4.80
C VAL A 170 -7.21 -8.29 6.28
N LEU A 171 -7.11 -9.53 6.74
CA LEU A 171 -6.65 -9.91 8.06
C LEU A 171 -5.25 -10.51 7.91
N GLY A 172 -4.31 -10.09 8.75
CA GLY A 172 -2.94 -10.57 8.66
C GLY A 172 -2.12 -10.43 9.93
N ILE A 173 -0.83 -10.68 9.75
CA ILE A 173 0.24 -10.48 10.73
C ILE A 173 1.37 -9.74 10.03
N ARG A 174 1.92 -8.75 10.72
CA ARG A 174 3.10 -8.02 10.28
C ARG A 174 4.27 -8.27 11.23
N GLY A 175 5.48 -8.34 10.70
CA GLY A 175 6.68 -8.46 11.51
C GLY A 175 7.94 -8.75 10.69
N ASN A 176 9.10 -8.62 11.34
CA ASN A 176 10.41 -8.89 10.74
C ASN A 176 10.82 -10.37 10.88
N GLY A 177 9.85 -11.28 10.91
CA GLY A 177 9.99 -12.69 11.26
C GLY A 177 8.74 -13.20 12.00
N ASP A 178 8.69 -14.52 12.26
CA ASP A 178 7.66 -15.16 13.07
C ASP A 178 6.21 -14.83 12.66
N LEU A 179 5.95 -14.78 11.35
CA LEU A 179 4.63 -14.46 10.80
C LEU A 179 3.59 -15.57 11.01
N LYS A 180 3.96 -16.70 11.62
CA LYS A 180 3.05 -17.76 12.02
C LYS A 180 2.49 -17.50 13.42
N GLY A 181 1.24 -17.06 13.47
CA GLY A 181 0.47 -16.96 14.71
C GLY A 181 -1.01 -16.70 14.49
N ALA A 182 -1.68 -16.25 15.54
CA ALA A 182 -3.05 -15.74 15.45
C ALA A 182 -3.03 -14.32 14.83
N PRO A 183 -3.73 -14.08 13.72
CA PRO A 183 -3.70 -12.79 13.04
C PRO A 183 -4.46 -11.71 13.82
N HIS A 184 -3.90 -10.53 13.93
CA HIS A 184 -4.42 -9.46 14.80
C HIS A 184 -4.45 -8.10 14.11
N GLU A 185 -3.87 -7.98 12.92
CA GLU A 185 -3.84 -6.77 12.11
C GLU A 185 -4.95 -6.80 11.06
N ILE A 186 -5.66 -5.68 10.90
CA ILE A 186 -6.63 -5.49 9.81
C ILE A 186 -6.18 -4.32 8.96
N ASP A 187 -6.01 -4.60 7.66
CA ASP A 187 -5.64 -3.59 6.68
C ASP A 187 -6.79 -3.36 5.71
N VAL A 188 -7.12 -2.09 5.46
CA VAL A 188 -8.24 -1.65 4.64
C VAL A 188 -7.75 -0.72 3.55
N VAL A 189 -8.19 -0.96 2.31
CA VAL A 189 -7.91 -0.10 1.17
C VAL A 189 -9.20 0.30 0.48
N ALA A 190 -9.34 1.57 0.11
CA ALA A 190 -10.46 2.06 -0.67
C ALA A 190 -10.03 3.11 -1.70
N ILE A 191 -10.71 3.12 -2.85
CA ILE A 191 -10.55 4.18 -3.87
C ILE A 191 -11.84 4.96 -3.95
N VAL A 192 -11.79 6.27 -3.69
CA VAL A 192 -12.94 7.19 -3.78
C VAL A 192 -12.55 8.41 -4.62
N GLY A 193 -13.20 8.54 -5.77
CA GLY A 193 -12.77 9.52 -6.78
C GLY A 193 -11.35 9.20 -7.25
N ASP A 194 -10.45 10.17 -7.15
CA ASP A 194 -9.03 10.04 -7.47
C ASP A 194 -8.17 9.61 -6.28
N LYS A 195 -8.69 9.63 -5.04
CA LYS A 195 -7.95 9.30 -3.82
C LYS A 195 -7.96 7.80 -3.55
N VAL A 196 -6.80 7.29 -3.14
CA VAL A 196 -6.62 5.95 -2.61
C VAL A 196 -6.30 6.08 -1.13
N TYR A 197 -7.09 5.42 -0.30
CA TYR A 197 -6.92 5.38 1.15
C TYR A 197 -6.44 4.00 1.54
N PHE A 198 -5.38 3.95 2.33
CA PHE A 198 -4.89 2.78 3.02
C PHE A 198 -5.02 3.02 4.53
N LEU A 199 -5.34 1.97 5.28
CA LEU A 199 -5.29 1.94 6.73
C LEU A 199 -4.73 0.59 7.18
N ALA A 200 -3.68 0.60 8.00
CA ALA A 200 -3.26 -0.53 8.82
C ALA A 200 -3.67 -0.29 10.27
N ALA A 201 -4.22 -1.31 10.90
CA ALA A 201 -4.57 -1.27 12.30
C ALA A 201 -4.10 -2.54 13.00
N SER A 202 -3.00 -2.41 13.73
CA SER A 202 -2.45 -3.49 14.53
C SER A 202 -3.29 -3.71 15.79
N GLU A 203 -3.35 -4.97 16.25
CA GLU A 203 -4.17 -5.39 17.40
C GLU A 203 -5.67 -5.03 17.26
N ALA A 204 -6.17 -4.92 16.01
CA ALA A 204 -7.53 -4.50 15.71
C ALA A 204 -8.58 -5.54 16.14
N VAL A 205 -8.20 -6.82 16.21
CA VAL A 205 -9.10 -7.93 16.54
C VAL A 205 -8.36 -9.03 17.28
N LYS A 206 -9.02 -9.64 18.27
CA LYS A 206 -8.53 -10.85 18.94
C LYS A 206 -8.99 -12.06 18.14
N THR A 207 -8.05 -12.85 17.65
CA THR A 207 -8.32 -14.11 16.94
C THR A 207 -7.64 -15.28 17.64
N ALA A 208 -7.71 -16.46 17.04
CA ALA A 208 -7.03 -17.65 17.50
C ALA A 208 -6.44 -18.42 16.31
N GLU A 209 -5.41 -19.22 16.57
CA GLU A 209 -4.95 -20.21 15.62
C GLU A 209 -6.03 -21.24 15.30
N ILE A 210 -6.08 -21.70 14.05
CA ILE A 210 -7.04 -22.73 13.61
C ILE A 210 -6.35 -24.10 13.67
N PRO A 211 -6.80 -25.05 14.52
CA PRO A 211 -6.12 -26.35 14.71
C PRO A 211 -5.96 -27.16 13.42
N ALA A 212 -6.90 -27.06 12.49
CA ALA A 212 -6.81 -27.72 11.18
C ALA A 212 -5.63 -27.19 10.35
N CYS A 213 -5.35 -25.88 10.42
CA CYS A 213 -4.26 -25.26 9.68
C CYS A 213 -2.92 -25.48 10.37
N GLU A 214 -2.88 -25.58 11.70
CA GLU A 214 -1.69 -26.04 12.42
C GLU A 214 -1.25 -27.44 11.98
N LYS A 215 -2.20 -28.34 11.70
CA LYS A 215 -1.89 -29.65 11.14
C LYS A 215 -1.25 -29.55 9.74
N VAL A 216 -1.73 -28.65 8.89
CA VAL A 216 -1.15 -28.39 7.55
C VAL A 216 0.28 -27.89 7.69
N TRP A 217 0.52 -26.91 8.56
CA TRP A 217 1.87 -26.40 8.86
C TRP A 217 2.82 -27.53 9.26
N LYS A 218 2.46 -28.33 10.27
CA LYS A 218 3.29 -29.45 10.74
C LYS A 218 3.56 -30.47 9.64
N GLN A 219 2.57 -30.75 8.79
CA GLN A 219 2.76 -31.66 7.66
C GLN A 219 3.75 -31.11 6.63
N MET A 220 3.68 -29.82 6.30
CA MET A 220 4.64 -29.18 5.39
C MET A 220 6.04 -29.17 6.00
N MET A 221 6.16 -28.82 7.29
CA MET A 221 7.44 -28.80 8.00
C MET A 221 8.04 -30.19 8.24
N ALA A 222 7.25 -31.26 8.21
CA ALA A 222 7.75 -32.63 8.32
C ALA A 222 8.30 -33.20 6.98
N ARG A 223 8.03 -32.55 5.84
CA ARG A 223 8.49 -33.03 4.53
C ARG A 223 10.02 -33.04 4.47
N LYS A 224 10.57 -34.17 4.02
CA LYS A 224 12.00 -34.35 3.72
C LYS A 224 12.24 -33.99 2.25
N THR A 225 12.31 -32.69 1.97
CA THR A 225 12.71 -32.15 0.66
C THR A 225 14.14 -31.61 0.76
N PRO A 226 14.96 -31.68 -0.31
CA PRO A 226 16.31 -31.13 -0.32
C PRO A 226 16.33 -29.59 -0.43
N GLN A 227 15.28 -28.92 0.04
CA GLN A 227 15.14 -27.46 0.03
C GLN A 227 15.86 -26.88 1.24
N ASP A 228 16.36 -25.65 1.13
CA ASP A 228 16.85 -24.90 2.28
C ASP A 228 15.69 -24.60 3.26
N ALA A 229 16.05 -24.29 4.51
CA ALA A 229 15.09 -24.10 5.59
C ALA A 229 14.09 -22.96 5.31
N MET A 230 14.54 -21.88 4.68
CA MET A 230 13.68 -20.72 4.38
C MET A 230 12.67 -21.05 3.28
N ALA A 231 13.09 -21.69 2.19
CA ALA A 231 12.18 -22.12 1.12
C ALA A 231 11.11 -23.09 1.65
N LYS A 232 11.48 -23.95 2.59
CA LYS A 232 10.56 -24.87 3.26
C LYS A 232 9.56 -24.13 4.15
N GLU A 233 10.02 -23.17 4.94
CA GLU A 233 9.18 -22.34 5.80
C GLU A 233 8.19 -21.50 4.98
N ASN A 234 8.66 -20.87 3.89
CA ASN A 234 7.80 -20.12 2.97
C ASN A 234 6.68 -21.00 2.38
N GLN A 235 7.00 -22.22 1.93
CA GLN A 235 5.98 -23.15 1.44
C GLN A 235 5.00 -23.59 2.53
N ALA A 236 5.48 -23.76 3.76
CA ALA A 236 4.63 -24.08 4.90
C ALA A 236 3.70 -22.90 5.24
N MET A 237 4.20 -21.66 5.18
CA MET A 237 3.42 -20.44 5.41
C MET A 237 2.34 -20.29 4.34
N ASP A 238 2.69 -20.46 3.06
CA ASP A 238 1.73 -20.44 1.96
C ASP A 238 0.58 -21.44 2.14
N ALA A 239 0.90 -22.67 2.57
CA ALA A 239 -0.10 -23.70 2.79
C ALA A 239 -0.96 -23.38 4.04
N TYR A 240 -0.34 -22.86 5.09
CA TYR A 240 -1.00 -22.47 6.32
C TYR A 240 -1.97 -21.31 6.11
N THR A 241 -1.56 -20.22 5.45
CA THR A 241 -2.42 -19.07 5.16
C THR A 241 -3.54 -19.41 4.19
N LYS A 242 -3.31 -20.26 3.18
CA LYS A 242 -4.38 -20.79 2.31
C LYS A 242 -5.41 -21.62 3.08
N CYS A 243 -4.98 -22.46 4.02
CA CYS A 243 -5.90 -23.14 4.92
C CYS A 243 -6.68 -22.13 5.78
N PHE A 244 -5.97 -21.14 6.34
CA PHE A 244 -6.57 -20.13 7.20
C PHE A 244 -7.66 -19.34 6.48
N ALA A 245 -7.40 -18.88 5.26
CA ALA A 245 -8.38 -18.17 4.44
C ALA A 245 -9.66 -18.99 4.19
N LYS A 246 -9.52 -20.31 4.05
CA LYS A 246 -10.65 -21.23 3.87
C LYS A 246 -11.45 -21.46 5.16
N GLU A 247 -10.76 -21.62 6.29
CA GLU A 247 -11.38 -22.02 7.56
C GLU A 247 -11.80 -20.84 8.43
N ALA A 248 -11.23 -19.64 8.21
CA ALA A 248 -11.51 -18.43 8.97
C ALA A 248 -13.01 -18.07 8.98
N PRO A 249 -13.78 -18.13 7.87
CA PRO A 249 -15.21 -17.82 7.89
C PRO A 249 -16.05 -18.67 8.85
N ASN A 250 -15.57 -19.86 9.21
CA ASN A 250 -16.24 -20.77 10.14
C ASN A 250 -15.87 -20.51 11.61
N GLN A 251 -14.96 -19.58 11.89
CA GLN A 251 -14.52 -19.26 13.25
C GLN A 251 -15.46 -18.25 13.91
N SER A 252 -15.64 -18.39 15.23
CA SER A 252 -16.54 -17.53 16.01
C SER A 252 -16.13 -16.05 16.03
N TRP A 253 -14.84 -15.75 15.86
CA TRP A 253 -14.31 -14.38 15.83
C TRP A 253 -14.43 -13.69 14.47
N PHE A 254 -14.73 -14.43 13.38
CA PHE A 254 -14.64 -13.90 12.02
C PHE A 254 -15.62 -12.76 11.76
N ALA A 255 -16.89 -12.92 12.20
CA ALA A 255 -17.89 -11.87 12.04
C ALA A 255 -17.50 -10.55 12.76
N ALA A 256 -16.79 -10.65 13.90
CA ALA A 256 -16.27 -9.48 14.61
C ALA A 256 -15.12 -8.81 13.82
N ALA A 257 -14.23 -9.60 13.21
CA ALA A 257 -13.19 -9.08 12.32
C ALA A 257 -13.78 -8.33 11.12
N VAL A 258 -14.79 -8.90 10.46
CA VAL A 258 -15.49 -8.25 9.33
C VAL A 258 -16.16 -6.95 9.77
N LYS A 259 -16.85 -6.94 10.92
CA LYS A 259 -17.47 -5.73 11.46
C LYS A 259 -16.43 -4.65 11.79
N LYS A 260 -15.26 -5.04 12.31
CA LYS A 260 -14.16 -4.12 12.60
C LYS A 260 -13.59 -3.49 11.32
N ALA A 261 -13.34 -4.31 10.30
CA ALA A 261 -12.91 -3.87 8.98
C ALA A 261 -13.92 -2.91 8.34
N GLN A 262 -15.22 -3.21 8.44
CA GLN A 262 -16.28 -2.34 7.94
C GLN A 262 -16.27 -0.97 8.64
N SER A 263 -16.12 -0.96 9.97
CA SER A 263 -16.02 0.30 10.73
C SER A 263 -14.77 1.11 10.38
N GLN A 264 -13.65 0.45 10.07
CA GLN A 264 -12.43 1.11 9.61
C GLN A 264 -12.58 1.73 8.23
N LEU A 265 -13.24 1.02 7.31
CA LEU A 265 -13.59 1.54 5.99
C LEU A 265 -14.50 2.78 6.10
N GLU A 266 -15.51 2.73 6.96
CA GLU A 266 -16.41 3.87 7.21
C GLU A 266 -15.67 5.07 7.84
N MET A 267 -14.74 4.81 8.76
CA MET A 267 -13.89 5.84 9.38
C MET A 267 -13.00 6.55 8.36
N LEU A 268 -12.37 5.80 7.45
CA LEU A 268 -11.50 6.36 6.40
C LEU A 268 -12.26 7.29 5.45
N LEU A 269 -13.54 7.00 5.22
CA LEU A 269 -14.35 7.68 4.22
C LEU A 269 -15.34 8.69 4.81
N ALA A 270 -15.32 8.86 6.14
CA ALA A 270 -16.11 9.87 6.82
C ALA A 270 -15.64 11.27 6.38
N ARG A 271 -16.60 12.14 6.07
CA ARG A 271 -16.37 13.55 5.73
C ARG A 271 -16.54 14.42 6.95
#